data_AF-A0A7S1X5I8-F1
#
_entry.id   AF-A0A7S1X5I8-F1
#
_cell.length_a   1.000
_cell.length_b   1.000
_cell.length_c   1.000
_cell.angle_alpha   90.00
_cell.angle_beta   90.00
_cell.angle_gamma   90.00
#
_symmetry.space_group_name_H-M   'P 1'
#
loop_
_entity.id
_entity.type
_entity.pdbx_description
1 polymer ?
#
loop_
_entity_poly.entity_id
_entity_poly.type
_entity_poly.pdbx_seq_one_letter_code
_entity_poly.pdbx_strand_id
1 'polypeptide(L)'
;AEVRRWPHPETLAKLKECLDFSSPQWVAMYLSLGGTELLREVLEVHREGLSMGSEEAQAAILATLECVLSLMSSPTGMQKISVDPLFAQYLADIVSPDNVDASLLVMDMFSRMATYSSHGQATSLHAFVMPLDSKLDPRFSLVLRDSVVAAALGGGRVAAGTINGGMRGGPPPPPPPP
;
A
#
# COMPACT_ATOMS: atom_id res chain seq x y z
N ALA A 1 23.78 24.31 18.10
CA ALA A 1 22.94 23.12 17.87
C ALA A 1 21.78 23.56 16.99
N GLU A 2 21.80 23.25 15.70
CA GLU A 2 20.61 23.43 14.87
C GLU A 2 19.55 22.49 15.40
N VAL A 3 18.42 23.06 15.84
CA VAL A 3 17.23 22.29 16.17
C VAL A 3 16.79 21.64 14.86
N ARG A 4 17.05 20.34 14.68
CA ARG A 4 16.41 19.55 13.61
C ARG A 4 14.91 19.60 13.89
N ARG A 5 14.22 20.54 13.24
CA ARG A 5 12.77 20.57 13.21
C ARG A 5 12.33 19.55 12.19
N TRP A 6 11.55 18.57 12.66
CA TRP A 6 10.96 17.55 11.81
C TRP A 6 10.09 18.19 10.73
N PRO A 7 9.99 17.61 9.52
CA PRO A 7 9.16 18.18 8.48
C PRO A 7 7.71 18.25 8.94
N HIS A 8 7.17 19.47 8.98
CA HIS A 8 5.77 19.71 9.29
C HIS A 8 4.85 19.15 8.18
N PRO A 9 3.61 18.78 8.50
CA PRO A 9 2.64 18.28 7.51
C PRO A 9 2.51 19.17 6.28
N GLU A 10 2.52 20.50 6.46
CA GLU A 10 2.44 21.47 5.36
C GLU A 10 3.63 21.39 4.39
N THR A 11 4.83 21.09 4.91
CA THR A 11 6.03 20.92 4.07
C THR A 11 5.93 19.65 3.25
N LEU A 12 5.41 18.58 3.85
CA LEU A 12 5.17 17.30 3.20
C LEU A 12 4.06 17.41 2.13
N ALA A 13 2.99 18.15 2.41
CA ALA A 13 1.95 18.42 1.42
C ALA A 13 2.50 19.14 0.17
N LYS A 14 3.39 20.13 0.36
CA LYS A 14 4.08 20.79 -0.77
C LYS A 14 4.99 19.84 -1.53
N LEU A 15 5.69 18.95 -0.82
CA LEU A 15 6.51 17.91 -1.46
C LEU A 15 5.64 16.96 -2.29
N LYS A 16 4.51 16.50 -1.75
CA LYS A 16 3.52 15.70 -2.48
C LYS A 16 3.07 16.40 -3.77
N GLU A 17 2.66 17.67 -3.69
CA GLU A 17 2.29 18.44 -4.88
C GLU A 17 3.43 18.48 -5.91
N CYS A 18 4.66 18.70 -5.46
CA CYS A 18 5.83 18.68 -6.35
C CYS A 18 6.00 17.30 -7.00
N LEU A 19 5.84 16.21 -6.23
CA LEU A 19 5.96 14.85 -6.72
C LEU A 19 4.86 14.48 -7.74
N ASP A 20 3.62 14.94 -7.52
CA ASP A 20 2.49 14.71 -8.43
C ASP A 20 2.72 15.29 -9.83
N PHE A 21 3.42 16.43 -9.92
CA PHE A 21 3.72 17.11 -11.18
C PHE A 21 5.16 16.93 -11.67
N SER A 22 5.95 16.07 -11.01
CA SER A 22 7.34 15.85 -11.37
C SER A 22 7.49 15.00 -12.63
N SER A 23 8.49 15.34 -13.45
CA SER A 23 8.87 14.49 -14.58
C SER A 23 9.54 13.20 -14.09
N PRO A 24 9.53 12.12 -14.89
CA PRO A 24 10.22 10.87 -14.54
C PRO A 24 11.72 11.07 -14.26
N GLN A 25 12.38 12.00 -14.96
CA GLN A 25 13.80 12.33 -14.74
C GLN A 25 14.01 13.00 -13.39
N TRP A 26 13.11 13.90 -12.98
CA TRP A 26 13.18 14.55 -11.68
C TRP A 26 12.98 13.52 -10.56
N VAL A 27 11.99 12.62 -10.69
CA VAL A 27 11.76 11.55 -9.71
C VAL A 27 12.99 10.65 -9.61
N ALA A 28 13.59 10.24 -10.73
CA ALA A 28 14.81 9.45 -10.71
C ALA A 28 15.97 10.17 -9.99
N MET A 29 16.15 11.46 -10.24
CA MET A 29 17.14 12.29 -9.54
C MET A 29 16.84 12.35 -8.03
N TYR A 30 15.62 12.65 -7.62
CA TYR A 30 15.20 12.68 -6.22
C TYR A 30 15.49 11.36 -5.50
N LEU A 31 15.14 10.23 -6.13
CA LEU A 31 15.43 8.90 -5.59
C LEU A 31 16.94 8.63 -5.49
N SER A 32 17.74 9.07 -6.47
CA SER A 32 19.20 8.91 -6.45
C SER A 32 19.88 9.71 -5.33
N LEU A 33 19.22 10.77 -4.84
CA LEU A 33 19.68 11.61 -3.74
C LEU A 33 19.20 11.13 -2.36
N GLY A 34 18.62 9.93 -2.28
CA GLY A 34 18.15 9.35 -1.02
C GLY A 34 16.75 9.80 -0.61
N GLY A 35 15.93 10.25 -1.56
CA GLY A 35 14.58 10.74 -1.28
C GLY A 35 13.67 9.71 -0.61
N THR A 36 13.81 8.42 -0.96
CA THR A 36 13.07 7.32 -0.31
C THR A 36 13.48 7.15 1.15
N GLU A 37 14.78 7.17 1.41
CA GLU A 37 15.37 7.02 2.73
C GLU A 37 14.95 8.18 3.63
N LEU A 38 14.90 9.40 3.08
CA LEU A 38 14.37 10.58 3.77
C LEU A 38 12.91 10.39 4.19
N LEU A 39 12.02 9.97 3.28
CA LEU A 39 10.60 9.75 3.63
C LEU A 39 10.43 8.66 4.69
N ARG A 40 11.25 7.62 4.66
CA ARG A 40 11.26 6.58 5.69
C ARG A 40 11.70 7.13 7.05
N GLU A 41 12.77 7.93 7.10
CA GLU A 41 13.21 8.60 8.34
C GLU A 41 12.12 9.52 8.91
N VAL A 42 11.37 10.21 8.04
CA VAL A 42 10.23 11.05 8.46
C VAL A 42 9.11 10.20 9.06
N LEU A 43 8.78 9.05 8.45
CA LEU A 43 7.78 8.13 9.00
C LEU A 43 8.21 7.59 10.37
N GLU A 44 9.48 7.19 10.51
CA GLU A 44 10.02 6.68 11.77
C GLU A 44 9.88 7.70 12.91
N VAL A 45 10.31 8.93 12.66
CA VAL A 45 10.29 9.97 13.68
C VAL A 45 8.87 10.38 14.05
N HIS A 46 7.98 10.55 13.07
CA HIS A 46 6.59 10.89 13.40
C HIS A 46 5.85 9.71 14.04
N ARG A 47 6.28 8.46 13.81
CA ARG A 47 5.76 7.31 14.56
C ARG A 47 6.15 7.39 16.04
N GLU A 48 7.39 7.75 16.34
CA GLU A 48 7.83 8.03 17.72
C GLU A 48 7.01 9.18 18.32
N GLY A 49 6.83 10.27 17.58
CA GLY A 49 6.00 11.40 18.00
C GLY A 49 4.54 11.03 18.27
N LEU A 50 3.96 10.15 17.45
CA LEU A 50 2.60 9.64 17.64
C LEU A 50 2.49 8.79 18.92
N SER A 51 3.50 7.97 19.20
CA SER A 51 3.56 7.20 20.46
C SER A 51 3.63 8.08 21.71
N MET A 52 4.11 9.32 21.56
CA MET A 52 4.13 10.35 22.60
C MET A 52 2.84 11.20 22.64
N GLY A 53 1.85 10.91 21.79
CA GLY A 53 0.56 11.60 21.76
C GLY A 53 0.54 12.89 20.93
N SER A 54 1.49 13.08 20.01
CA SER A 54 1.49 14.25 19.12
C SER A 54 0.45 14.12 18.00
N GLU A 55 -0.59 14.94 18.02
CA GLU A 55 -1.60 15.01 16.95
C GLU A 55 -0.98 15.44 15.61
N GLU A 56 0.01 16.33 15.66
CA GLU A 56 0.74 16.78 14.48
C GLU A 56 1.48 15.63 13.79
N ALA A 57 1.95 14.66 14.57
CA ALA A 57 2.66 13.51 14.04
C ALA A 57 1.73 12.61 13.20
N GLN A 58 0.46 12.48 13.57
CA GLN A 58 -0.53 11.76 12.77
C GLN A 58 -0.73 12.42 11.40
N ALA A 59 -0.90 13.75 11.38
CA ALA A 59 -1.04 14.50 10.13
C ALA A 59 0.22 14.40 9.26
N ALA A 60 1.40 14.41 9.88
CA ALA A 60 2.66 14.29 9.17
C ALA A 60 2.88 12.89 8.60
N ILE A 61 2.49 11.82 9.32
CA ILE A 61 2.50 10.45 8.80
C ILE A 61 1.63 10.37 7.54
N LEU A 62 0.40 10.87 7.60
CA LEU A 62 -0.51 10.85 6.46
C LEU A 62 0.06 11.60 5.25
N ALA A 63 0.54 12.83 5.45
CA ALA A 63 1.16 13.62 4.38
C ALA A 63 2.42 12.94 3.81
N THR A 64 3.19 12.24 4.64
CA THR A 64 4.36 11.46 4.19
C THR A 64 3.93 10.27 3.34
N LEU A 65 2.91 9.53 3.76
CA LEU A 65 2.34 8.44 2.96
C LEU A 65 1.80 8.94 1.62
N GLU A 66 1.16 10.10 1.58
CA GLU A 66 0.73 10.69 0.30
C GLU A 66 1.92 10.99 -0.62
N CYS A 67 3.04 11.50 -0.09
CA CYS A 67 4.29 11.65 -0.87
C CYS A 67 4.76 10.31 -1.44
N VAL A 68 4.71 9.24 -0.64
CA VAL A 68 5.08 7.88 -1.08
C VAL A 68 4.16 7.42 -2.21
N LEU A 69 2.85 7.67 -2.11
CA LEU A 69 1.90 7.30 -3.15
C LEU A 69 2.17 8.05 -4.46
N SER A 70 2.49 9.35 -4.37
CA SER A 70 2.89 10.16 -5.52
C SER A 70 4.15 9.60 -6.17
N LEU A 71 5.17 9.20 -5.39
CA LEU A 71 6.37 8.53 -5.92
C LEU A 71 6.06 7.22 -6.64
N MET A 72 5.21 6.38 -6.03
CA MET A 72 4.76 5.09 -6.60
C MET A 72 3.96 5.26 -7.89
N SER A 73 3.46 6.46 -8.18
CA SER A 73 2.77 6.72 -9.45
C SER A 73 3.73 6.77 -10.65
N SER A 74 5.05 6.86 -10.40
CA SER A 74 6.08 6.68 -11.43
C SER A 74 6.62 5.24 -11.46
N PRO A 75 7.00 4.69 -12.63
CA PRO A 75 7.60 3.35 -12.71
C PRO A 75 8.87 3.21 -11.86
N THR A 76 9.74 4.23 -11.86
CA THR A 76 10.99 4.23 -11.08
C THR A 76 10.73 4.22 -9.58
N GLY A 77 9.78 5.05 -9.11
CA GLY A 77 9.40 5.09 -7.70
C GLY A 77 8.73 3.80 -7.24
N MET A 78 7.80 3.27 -8.03
CA MET A 78 7.17 1.97 -7.77
C MET A 78 8.21 0.87 -7.67
N GLN A 79 9.15 0.80 -8.62
CA GLN A 79 10.22 -0.20 -8.62
C GLN A 79 11.09 -0.08 -7.36
N LYS A 80 11.55 1.13 -7.03
CA LYS A 80 12.43 1.38 -5.87
C LYS A 80 11.76 0.99 -4.55
N ILE A 81 10.47 1.30 -4.36
CA ILE A 81 9.72 0.98 -3.14
C ILE A 81 9.40 -0.52 -3.09
N SER A 82 9.00 -1.13 -4.21
CA SER A 82 8.60 -2.56 -4.26
C SER A 82 9.73 -3.52 -3.91
N VAL A 83 10.98 -3.10 -4.09
CA VAL A 83 12.18 -3.92 -3.84
C VAL A 83 12.90 -3.58 -2.54
N ASP A 84 12.34 -2.69 -1.71
CA ASP A 84 12.90 -2.33 -0.40
C ASP A 84 12.11 -3.00 0.73
N PRO A 85 12.60 -4.12 1.30
CA PRO A 85 11.92 -4.83 2.35
C PRO A 85 11.80 -4.02 3.64
N LEU A 86 12.75 -3.12 3.89
CA LEU A 86 12.74 -2.30 5.10
C LEU A 86 11.68 -1.23 4.99
N PHE A 87 11.58 -0.56 3.83
CA PHE A 87 10.51 0.40 3.57
C PHE A 87 9.12 -0.25 3.72
N ALA A 88 8.95 -1.44 3.15
CA ALA A 88 7.72 -2.22 3.29
C ALA A 88 7.39 -2.55 4.75
N GLN A 89 8.38 -2.89 5.59
CA GLN A 89 8.16 -3.09 7.02
C GLN A 89 7.66 -1.82 7.73
N TYR A 90 8.26 -0.66 7.45
CA TYR A 90 7.78 0.60 8.03
C TYR A 90 6.34 0.93 7.62
N LEU A 91 5.96 0.66 6.36
CA LEU A 91 4.57 0.79 5.92
C LEU A 91 3.64 -0.15 6.71
N ALA A 92 4.00 -1.43 6.83
CA ALA A 92 3.20 -2.40 7.58
C ALA A 92 3.03 -2.00 9.05
N ASP A 93 4.02 -1.37 9.67
CA ASP A 93 3.94 -0.94 11.07
C ASP A 93 3.04 0.28 11.29
N ILE A 94 2.69 1.02 10.24
CA ILE A 94 1.75 2.16 10.33
C ILE A 94 0.30 1.68 10.40
N VAL A 95 0.01 0.47 9.90
CA VAL A 95 -1.34 -0.08 9.89
C VAL A 95 -1.83 -0.27 11.33
N SER A 96 -2.89 0.44 11.70
CA SER A 96 -3.45 0.47 13.04
C SER A 96 -4.95 0.80 13.01
N PRO A 97 -5.78 0.17 13.88
CA PRO A 97 -7.19 0.54 14.04
C PRO A 97 -7.41 2.00 14.45
N ASP A 98 -6.43 2.62 15.08
CA ASP A 98 -6.55 4.00 15.56
C ASP A 98 -6.24 5.04 14.47
N ASN A 99 -5.72 4.60 13.32
CA ASN A 99 -5.40 5.46 12.19
C ASN A 99 -5.87 4.83 10.87
N VAL A 100 -7.19 4.82 10.68
CA VAL A 100 -7.86 4.17 9.54
C VAL A 100 -7.40 4.75 8.21
N ASP A 101 -7.29 6.07 8.08
CA ASP A 101 -6.93 6.71 6.81
C ASP A 101 -5.51 6.34 6.36
N ALA A 102 -4.54 6.41 7.28
CA ALA A 102 -3.17 5.97 6.99
C ALA A 102 -3.12 4.46 6.67
N SER A 103 -3.91 3.66 7.39
CA SER A 103 -3.98 2.21 7.16
C SER A 103 -4.53 1.88 5.77
N LEU A 104 -5.61 2.55 5.34
CA LEU A 104 -6.18 2.36 4.01
C LEU A 104 -5.20 2.74 2.91
N LEU A 105 -4.48 3.84 3.09
CA LEU A 105 -3.47 4.31 2.15
C LEU A 105 -2.31 3.31 2.02
N VAL A 106 -1.84 2.77 3.15
CA VAL A 106 -0.83 1.71 3.18
C VAL A 106 -1.34 0.43 2.49
N MET A 107 -2.58 0.02 2.74
CA MET A 107 -3.17 -1.15 2.09
C MET A 107 -3.30 -0.97 0.56
N ASP A 108 -3.62 0.24 0.09
CA ASP A 108 -3.60 0.57 -1.35
C ASP A 108 -2.18 0.43 -1.93
N MET A 109 -1.16 0.97 -1.25
CA MET A 109 0.24 0.82 -1.67
C MET A 109 0.66 -0.64 -1.78
N PHE A 110 0.36 -1.46 -0.78
CA PHE A 110 0.69 -2.89 -0.82
C PHE A 110 -0.04 -3.64 -1.92
N SER A 111 -1.30 -3.27 -2.21
CA SER A 111 -2.05 -3.81 -3.34
C SER A 111 -1.41 -3.46 -4.68
N ARG A 112 -0.94 -2.21 -4.85
CA ARG A 112 -0.20 -1.77 -6.04
C ARG A 112 1.14 -2.50 -6.17
N MET A 113 1.92 -2.64 -5.09
CA MET A 113 3.18 -3.39 -5.10
C MET A 113 2.96 -4.85 -5.50
N ALA A 114 1.93 -5.49 -4.95
CA ALA A 114 1.63 -6.89 -5.21
C ALA A 114 1.16 -7.16 -6.65
N THR A 115 0.49 -6.19 -7.27
CA THR A 115 0.05 -6.28 -8.67
C THR A 115 1.14 -5.84 -9.66
N TYR A 116 2.09 -5.02 -9.22
CA TYR A 116 3.17 -4.49 -10.07
C TYR A 116 4.19 -5.56 -10.48
N SER A 117 4.63 -6.42 -9.55
CA SER A 117 5.61 -7.46 -9.83
C SER A 117 5.57 -8.61 -8.82
N SER A 118 6.09 -9.78 -9.21
CA SER A 118 6.24 -10.92 -8.29
C SER A 118 7.13 -10.60 -7.09
N HIS A 119 8.15 -9.76 -7.28
CA HIS A 119 8.99 -9.30 -6.18
C HIS A 119 8.23 -8.38 -5.24
N GLY A 120 7.47 -7.41 -5.77
CA GLY A 120 6.60 -6.54 -4.97
C GLY A 120 5.57 -7.35 -4.18
N GLN A 121 4.98 -8.39 -4.78
CA GLN A 121 4.10 -9.32 -4.07
C GLN A 121 4.80 -10.01 -2.90
N ALA A 122 5.99 -10.57 -3.13
CA ALA A 122 6.76 -11.22 -2.07
C ALA A 122 7.13 -10.24 -0.95
N THR A 123 7.56 -9.02 -1.29
CA THR A 123 7.89 -7.96 -0.33
C THR A 123 6.67 -7.55 0.50
N SER A 124 5.52 -7.31 -0.13
CA SER A 124 4.26 -6.97 0.54
C SER A 124 3.83 -8.07 1.52
N LEU A 125 3.86 -9.34 1.08
CA LEU A 125 3.50 -10.47 1.93
C LEU A 125 4.50 -10.65 3.08
N HIS A 126 5.80 -10.52 2.81
CA HIS A 126 6.83 -10.63 3.84
C HIS A 126 6.64 -9.56 4.92
N ALA A 127 6.38 -8.31 4.54
CA ALA A 127 6.19 -7.22 5.49
C ALA A 127 4.97 -7.43 6.41
N PHE A 128 3.86 -7.98 5.88
CA PHE A 128 2.67 -8.24 6.71
C PHE A 128 2.72 -9.55 7.49
N VAL A 129 3.26 -10.62 6.91
CA VAL A 129 3.13 -11.99 7.44
C VAL A 129 4.30 -12.36 8.34
N MET A 130 5.52 -11.90 8.05
CA MET A 130 6.71 -12.38 8.79
C MET A 130 6.90 -11.79 10.20
N PRO A 131 6.38 -10.60 10.57
CA PRO A 131 6.41 -10.16 11.96
C PRO A 131 5.50 -10.96 12.91
N LEU A 132 4.78 -11.98 12.43
CA LEU A 132 3.87 -12.82 13.21
C LEU A 132 4.63 -13.78 14.14
N ASP A 133 5.29 -13.24 15.15
CA ASP A 133 5.72 -14.02 16.31
C ASP A 133 4.68 -13.88 17.43
N SER A 134 3.80 -14.88 17.52
CA SER A 134 2.88 -15.15 18.64
C SER A 134 1.77 -14.11 18.94
N LYS A 135 0.52 -14.52 18.65
CA LYS A 135 -0.78 -13.81 18.80
C LYS A 135 -1.12 -12.94 17.59
N LEU A 136 -2.25 -13.26 16.95
CA LEU A 136 -2.85 -12.56 15.82
C LEU A 136 -2.70 -11.05 15.95
N ASP A 137 -1.80 -10.50 15.14
CA ASP A 137 -1.49 -9.08 15.11
C ASP A 137 -2.77 -8.28 14.75
N PRO A 138 -3.09 -7.18 15.47
CA PRO A 138 -4.27 -6.37 15.22
C PRO A 138 -4.38 -5.85 13.77
N ARG A 139 -3.27 -5.78 13.03
CA ARG A 139 -3.24 -5.46 11.59
C ARG A 139 -4.07 -6.44 10.75
N PHE A 140 -4.02 -7.74 11.05
CA PHE A 140 -4.85 -8.74 10.39
C PHE A 140 -6.31 -8.67 10.84
N SER A 141 -6.57 -8.26 12.07
CA SER A 141 -7.94 -8.04 12.54
C SER A 141 -8.64 -6.93 11.77
N LEU A 142 -7.91 -5.94 11.26
CA LEU A 142 -8.48 -4.86 10.44
C LEU A 142 -8.87 -5.36 9.05
N VAL A 143 -7.95 -6.05 8.37
CA VAL A 143 -8.18 -6.67 7.05
C VAL A 143 -9.33 -7.68 7.12
N LEU A 144 -9.37 -8.50 8.17
CA LEU A 144 -10.42 -9.49 8.36
C LEU A 144 -11.75 -8.86 8.79
N ARG A 145 -11.76 -7.80 9.62
CA ARG A 145 -13.02 -7.10 9.98
C ARG A 145 -13.68 -6.52 8.75
N ASP A 146 -12.94 -5.81 7.91
CA ASP A 146 -13.52 -5.16 6.73
C ASP A 146 -13.89 -6.18 5.65
N SER A 147 -13.13 -7.28 5.52
CA SER A 147 -13.50 -8.38 4.62
C SER A 147 -14.78 -9.10 5.09
N VAL A 148 -14.97 -9.26 6.40
CA VAL A 148 -16.19 -9.85 6.98
C VAL A 148 -17.37 -8.88 6.87
N VAL A 149 -17.16 -7.57 7.07
CA VAL A 149 -18.20 -6.55 6.88
C VAL A 149 -18.57 -6.39 5.40
N ALA A 150 -17.59 -6.41 4.49
CA ALA A 150 -17.81 -6.42 3.04
C ALA A 150 -18.50 -7.71 2.57
N ALA A 151 -18.15 -8.88 3.14
CA ALA A 151 -18.84 -10.13 2.88
C ALA A 151 -20.26 -10.16 3.49
N ALA A 152 -20.48 -9.51 4.63
CA ALA A 152 -21.78 -9.38 5.29
C ALA A 152 -22.70 -8.39 4.56
N LEU A 153 -22.16 -7.34 3.95
CA LEU A 153 -22.89 -6.37 3.14
C LEU A 153 -23.02 -6.80 1.67
N GLY A 154 -22.11 -7.65 1.18
CA GLY A 154 -22.10 -8.23 -0.16
C GLY A 154 -22.75 -9.62 -0.26
N GLY A 155 -23.42 -10.07 0.81
CA GLY A 155 -24.14 -11.34 0.89
C GLY A 155 -25.38 -11.40 0.00
N GLY A 156 -25.18 -11.38 -1.31
CA GLY A 156 -26.24 -11.35 -2.30
C GLY A 156 -25.79 -11.86 -3.66
N ARG A 157 -25.72 -13.20 -3.79
CA ARG A 157 -25.60 -14.02 -5.01
C ARG A 157 -24.19 -14.34 -5.52
N VAL A 158 -23.55 -15.29 -4.85
CA VAL A 158 -22.83 -16.33 -5.59
C VAL A 158 -23.89 -17.36 -6.01
N ALA A 159 -24.26 -17.37 -7.28
CA ALA A 159 -25.06 -18.46 -7.83
C ALA A 159 -24.20 -19.73 -7.75
N ALA A 160 -24.59 -20.60 -6.82
CA ALA A 160 -24.06 -21.93 -6.67
C ALA A 160 -24.10 -22.65 -8.03
N GLY A 161 -22.94 -23.13 -8.46
CA GLY A 161 -22.85 -24.09 -9.55
C GLY A 161 -23.55 -25.38 -9.15
N THR A 162 -24.75 -25.59 -9.68
CA THR A 162 -25.37 -26.91 -9.71
C THR A 162 -24.74 -27.68 -10.86
N ILE A 163 -23.81 -28.57 -10.51
CA ILE A 163 -23.45 -29.72 -11.33
C ILE A 163 -24.72 -30.55 -11.51
N ASN A 164 -25.32 -30.48 -12.70
CA ASN A 164 -26.35 -31.42 -13.10
C ASN A 164 -26.06 -31.88 -14.52
N GLY A 165 -25.80 -33.19 -14.64
CA GLY A 165 -25.60 -33.85 -15.92
C GLY A 165 -26.83 -33.68 -16.81
N GLY A 166 -26.60 -33.24 -18.03
CA GLY A 166 -27.63 -33.11 -19.05
C GLY A 166 -27.00 -32.98 -20.41
N MET A 167 -26.90 -34.10 -21.13
CA MET A 167 -26.62 -34.12 -22.56
C MET A 167 -27.56 -33.15 -23.30
N ARG A 168 -27.00 -32.17 -24.00
CA ARG A 168 -27.66 -31.53 -25.15
C ARG A 168 -26.63 -31.30 -26.24
N GLY A 169 -26.74 -32.10 -27.31
CA GLY A 169 -25.96 -31.94 -28.53
C GLY A 169 -26.31 -30.64 -29.23
N GLY A 170 -25.28 -29.84 -29.52
CA GLY A 170 -25.34 -28.80 -30.53
C GLY A 170 -25.02 -29.38 -31.92
N PRO A 171 -25.58 -28.83 -33.01
CA PRO A 171 -25.28 -29.30 -34.35
C PRO A 171 -23.81 -28.98 -34.73
N PRO A 172 -23.15 -29.86 -35.51
CA PRO A 172 -21.75 -29.68 -35.90
C PRO A 172 -21.58 -28.52 -36.90
N PRO A 173 -20.38 -27.90 -36.93
CA PRO A 173 -20.09 -26.78 -37.81
C PRO A 173 -20.07 -27.18 -39.30
N PRO A 174 -20.40 -26.26 -40.22
CA PRO A 174 -20.42 -26.53 -41.65
C PRO A 174 -19.00 -26.70 -42.25
N PRO A 175 -18.86 -27.47 -43.34
CA PRO A 175 -17.58 -27.70 -44.00
C PRO A 175 -17.09 -26.46 -44.78
N PRO A 176 -15.76 -26.31 -44.97
CA PRO A 176 -15.19 -25.19 -45.70
C PRO A 176 -15.50 -25.26 -47.22
N PRO A 177 -15.61 -24.10 -47.89
CA PRO A 177 -15.94 -24.00 -49.31
C PRO A 177 -14.81 -24.48 -50.24
N PRO A 178 -15.13 -24.86 -51.49
CA PRO A 178 -14.21 -25.48 -52.45
C PRO A 178 -13.12 -24.55 -52.99
#